data_AF-A0A934EIB0-F1
#
_entry.id   AF-A0A934EIB0-F1
#
_cell.length_a   1.000
_cell.length_b   1.000
_cell.length_c   1.000
_cell.angle_alpha   90.00
_cell.angle_beta   90.00
_cell.angle_gamma   90.00
#
_symmetry.space_group_name_H-M   'P 1'
#
loop_
_entity.id
_entity.type
_entity.pdbx_description
1 polymer ?
#
loop_
_entity_poly.entity_id
_entity_poly.type
_entity_poly.pdbx_seq_one_letter_code
_entity_poly.pdbx_strand_id
1 'polypeptide(L)'
;CEDYGQVAVYKGSITTCSHSFELDDHHIFMTGKPVPVCGNTASMLQETRLARHFKVTGDRSVHYGPFGCAPAFTKPESEGKSGGACC
;
A
#
# COMPACT_ATOMS: atom_id res chain seq x y z
N CYS A 1 6.04 4.83 -5.33
CA CYS A 1 4.82 4.36 -4.64
C CYS A 1 4.60 5.39 -3.57
N GLU A 2 3.53 6.16 -3.69
CA GLU A 2 3.38 7.47 -3.04
C GLU A 2 2.37 7.42 -1.91
N ASP A 3 2.65 8.13 -0.82
CA ASP A 3 1.77 8.25 0.33
C ASP A 3 0.82 9.44 0.16
N TYR A 4 -0.47 9.14 0.20
CA TYR A 4 -1.56 10.12 0.20
C TYR A 4 -2.44 10.00 1.46
N GLY A 5 -1.97 9.29 2.49
CA GLY A 5 -2.75 9.03 3.71
C GLY A 5 -3.94 8.10 3.51
N GLN A 6 -3.94 7.31 2.43
CA GLN A 6 -5.05 6.41 2.10
C GLN A 6 -4.98 5.12 2.94
N VAL A 7 -6.15 4.64 3.35
CA VAL A 7 -6.29 3.44 4.18
C VAL A 7 -7.29 2.48 3.53
N ALA A 8 -6.94 1.21 3.46
CA ALA A 8 -7.80 0.15 2.94
C ALA A 8 -8.26 -0.80 4.05
N VAL A 9 -9.51 -1.25 3.97
CA VAL A 9 -10.12 -2.26 4.84
C VAL A 9 -10.69 -3.36 3.96
N TYR A 10 -10.23 -4.60 4.16
CA TYR A 10 -10.80 -5.77 3.50
C TYR A 10 -12.11 -6.19 4.18
N LYS A 11 -13.16 -6.42 3.40
CA LYS A 11 -14.50 -6.74 3.92
C LYS A 11 -14.70 -8.24 4.23
N GLY A 12 -13.77 -9.13 3.89
CA GLY A 12 -13.95 -10.58 4.11
C GLY A 12 -14.98 -11.22 3.18
N SER A 13 -15.30 -10.59 2.05
CA SER A 13 -16.41 -11.00 1.18
C SER A 13 -16.03 -11.98 0.06
N ILE A 14 -14.76 -12.39 -0.01
CA ILE A 14 -14.32 -13.48 -0.90
C ILE A 14 -14.39 -14.78 -0.09
N THR A 15 -15.25 -15.71 -0.49
CA THR A 15 -15.56 -16.92 0.29
C THR A 15 -14.33 -17.79 0.59
N THR A 16 -13.39 -17.89 -0.35
CA THR A 16 -12.13 -18.65 -0.19
C THR A 16 -11.11 -17.94 0.70
N CYS A 17 -11.32 -16.65 0.96
CA CYS A 17 -10.38 -15.74 1.62
C CYS A 17 -11.12 -14.91 2.68
N SER A 18 -11.94 -15.54 3.52
CA SER A 18 -12.82 -14.84 4.46
C SER A 18 -12.08 -14.12 5.60
N HIS A 19 -10.90 -14.62 5.99
CA HIS A 19 -10.12 -14.11 7.12
C HIS A 19 -9.02 -13.13 6.72
N SER A 20 -8.37 -13.38 5.59
CA SER A 20 -7.33 -12.53 5.03
C SER A 20 -7.34 -12.58 3.51
N PHE A 21 -6.89 -11.51 2.88
CA PHE A 21 -6.62 -11.43 1.45
C PHE A 21 -5.18 -10.98 1.23
N GLU A 22 -4.44 -11.74 0.45
CA GLU A 22 -3.07 -11.43 0.05
C GLU A 22 -3.11 -10.85 -1.37
N LEU A 23 -2.71 -9.59 -1.51
CA LEU A 23 -2.65 -8.93 -2.83
C LEU A 23 -1.34 -9.25 -3.55
N ASP A 24 -0.25 -9.28 -2.79
CA ASP A 24 1.11 -9.68 -3.17
C ASP A 24 1.89 -10.07 -1.90
N ASP A 25 3.18 -10.40 -2.05
CA ASP A 25 4.05 -10.84 -0.96
C ASP A 25 4.22 -9.82 0.19
N HIS A 26 3.81 -8.56 -0.01
CA HIS A 26 3.96 -7.46 0.94
C HIS A 26 2.62 -6.95 1.50
N HIS A 27 1.50 -7.23 0.83
CA HIS A 27 0.18 -6.69 1.17
C HIS A 27 -0.79 -7.78 1.65
N ILE A 28 -0.81 -7.99 2.97
CA ILE A 28 -1.77 -8.88 3.64
C ILE A 28 -2.84 -8.05 4.34
N PHE A 29 -4.09 -8.22 3.92
CA PHE A 29 -5.24 -7.54 4.50
C PHE A 29 -6.08 -8.51 5.34
N MET A 30 -6.04 -8.35 6.66
CA MET A 30 -6.96 -9.05 7.56
C MET A 30 -8.36 -8.44 7.48
N THR A 31 -9.39 -9.29 7.49
CA THR A 31 -10.78 -8.84 7.42
C THR A 31 -11.10 -7.85 8.54
N GLY A 32 -11.68 -6.70 8.17
CA GLY A 32 -12.07 -5.63 9.09
C GLY A 32 -10.92 -4.80 9.64
N LYS A 33 -9.66 -5.15 9.37
CA LYS A 33 -8.49 -4.41 9.87
C LYS A 33 -8.10 -3.30 8.88
N PRO A 34 -7.99 -2.04 9.31
CA PRO A 34 -7.47 -0.97 8.48
C PRO A 34 -5.96 -1.11 8.25
N VAL A 35 -5.54 -0.92 7.01
CA VAL A 35 -4.14 -1.01 6.57
C VAL A 35 -3.81 0.24 5.74
N PRO A 36 -2.76 1.01 6.08
CA PRO A 36 -2.31 2.12 5.24
C PRO A 36 -1.78 1.56 3.91
N VAL A 37 -2.07 2.25 2.82
CA VAL A 37 -1.70 1.82 1.47
C VAL A 37 -1.20 3.00 0.66
N CYS A 38 -0.26 2.76 -0.27
CA CYS A 38 0.15 3.78 -1.20
C CYS A 38 -0.91 4.03 -2.27
N GLY A 39 -0.82 5.16 -2.97
CA GLY A 39 -1.82 5.59 -3.93
C GLY A 39 -2.12 4.55 -5.01
N ASN A 40 -1.09 3.86 -5.52
CA ASN A 40 -1.26 2.84 -6.55
C ASN A 40 -2.10 1.65 -6.03
N THR A 41 -1.80 1.17 -4.82
CA THR A 41 -2.57 0.11 -4.17
C THR A 41 -4.00 0.55 -3.89
N ALA A 42 -4.22 1.79 -3.44
CA ALA A 42 -5.55 2.35 -3.27
C ALA A 42 -6.36 2.33 -4.58
N SER A 43 -5.78 2.77 -5.70
CA SER A 43 -6.42 2.70 -7.03
C SER A 43 -6.74 1.27 -7.44
N MET A 44 -5.80 0.32 -7.28
CA MET A 44 -6.07 -1.09 -7.60
C MET A 44 -7.25 -1.66 -6.80
N LEU A 45 -7.36 -1.30 -5.52
CA LEU A 45 -8.42 -1.76 -4.64
C LEU A 45 -9.76 -1.05 -4.91
N GLN A 46 -9.78 0.13 -5.53
CA GLN A 46 -11.00 0.90 -5.84
C GLN A 46 -11.51 0.72 -7.28
N GLU A 47 -10.62 0.50 -8.24
CA GLU A 47 -10.91 0.65 -9.68
C GLU A 47 -10.95 -0.68 -10.44
N THR A 48 -10.73 -1.81 -9.75
CA THR A 48 -10.73 -3.15 -10.36
C THR A 48 -11.84 -4.04 -9.81
N ARG A 49 -11.85 -5.33 -10.17
CA ARG A 49 -12.74 -6.36 -9.61
C ARG A 49 -12.72 -6.45 -8.06
N LEU A 50 -11.67 -5.91 -7.43
CA LEU A 50 -11.52 -5.89 -5.97
C LEU A 50 -12.36 -4.80 -5.28
N ALA A 51 -12.87 -3.81 -6.02
CA ALA A 51 -13.63 -2.66 -5.48
C ALA A 51 -14.75 -3.04 -4.51
N ARG A 52 -15.53 -4.07 -4.87
CA ARG A 52 -16.65 -4.53 -4.02
C ARG A 52 -16.18 -5.15 -2.70
N HIS A 53 -14.96 -5.67 -2.66
CA HIS A 53 -14.39 -6.41 -1.53
C HIS A 53 -13.60 -5.52 -0.55
N PHE A 54 -13.28 -4.29 -0.94
CA PHE A 54 -12.53 -3.34 -0.12
C PHE A 54 -13.34 -2.09 0.19
N LYS A 55 -13.00 -1.44 1.30
CA LYS A 55 -13.37 -0.06 1.59
C LYS A 55 -12.06 0.72 1.70
N VAL A 56 -11.88 1.71 0.83
CA VAL A 56 -10.72 2.60 0.87
C VAL A 56 -11.19 3.98 1.30
N THR A 57 -10.49 4.58 2.26
CA THR A 57 -10.76 5.92 2.81
C THR A 57 -9.57 6.84 2.55
N GLY A 58 -9.86 8.12 2.29
CA GLY A 58 -8.87 9.10 1.86
C GLY A 58 -8.87 9.28 0.34
N ASP A 59 -8.22 10.34 -0.13
CA ASP A 59 -8.05 10.70 -1.54
C ASP A 59 -6.59 11.08 -1.81
N ARG A 60 -6.30 11.63 -3.00
CA ARG A 60 -4.96 12.05 -3.40
C ARG A 60 -4.75 13.57 -3.33
N SER A 61 -5.54 14.28 -2.54
CA SER A 61 -5.47 15.75 -2.44
C SER A 61 -4.19 16.25 -1.75
N VAL A 62 -3.60 15.45 -0.86
CA VAL A 62 -2.37 15.78 -0.11
C VAL A 62 -1.34 14.67 -0.32
N HIS A 63 -0.16 15.04 -0.83
CA HIS A 63 0.98 14.13 -0.97
C HIS A 63 1.89 14.25 0.25
N TYR A 64 2.10 13.15 0.97
CA TYR A 64 2.94 13.08 2.16
C TYR A 64 4.37 12.59 1.85
N GLY A 65 4.67 12.34 0.57
CA GLY A 65 5.97 11.85 0.10
C GLY A 65 5.94 10.37 -0.30
N PRO A 66 7.11 9.71 -0.39
CA PRO A 66 7.19 8.30 -0.73
C PRO A 66 6.55 7.43 0.37
N PHE A 67 5.73 6.46 -0.04
CA PHE A 67 5.20 5.46 0.88
C PHE A 67 6.29 4.45 1.22
N GLY A 68 6.41 4.08 2.50
CA GLY A 68 7.40 3.15 3.02
C GLY A 68 7.21 1.70 2.59
N CYS A 69 6.84 1.45 1.33
CA CYS A 69 6.87 0.11 0.76
C CYS A 69 8.32 -0.36 0.75
N ALA A 70 8.60 -1.47 1.44
CA ALA A 70 9.79 -2.24 1.14
C ALA A 70 9.76 -2.54 -0.37
N PRO A 71 10.82 -2.20 -1.13
CA PRO A 71 10.77 -2.30 -2.58
C PRO A 71 10.67 -3.78 -2.96
N ALA A 72 9.59 -4.16 -3.65
CA ALA A 72 9.47 -5.47 -4.29
C ALA A 72 10.55 -5.70 -5.37
N PHE A 73 11.35 -4.67 -5.71
CA PHE A 73 12.50 -4.75 -6.59
C PHE A 73 13.59 -3.77 -6.14
N THR A 74 14.35 -4.09 -5.09
CA THR A 74 15.73 -3.59 -4.99
C THR A 74 16.67 -4.63 -5.58
N LYS A 75 17.18 -4.36 -6.78
CA LYS A 75 18.55 -4.77 -7.11
C LYS A 75 19.45 -4.16 -6.02
N PRO A 76 20.39 -4.90 -5.40
CA PRO A 76 21.30 -4.29 -4.43
C PRO A 76 22.19 -3.29 -5.18
N GLU A 77 21.90 -2.01 -5.00
CA GLU A 77 22.76 -0.93 -5.48
C GLU A 77 23.75 -0.63 -4.34
N SER A 78 25.03 -0.80 -4.65
CA SER A 78 26.16 -0.65 -3.73
C SER A 78 26.14 0.69 -2.99
N GLU A 79 26.49 0.64 -1.71
CA GLU A 79 26.66 1.80 -0.82
C GLU A 79 27.59 2.86 -1.42
N GLY A 80 27.00 3.90 -2.00
CA GLY A 80 27.67 5.15 -2.33
C GLY A 80 27.61 6.10 -1.14
N LYS A 81 28.70 6.17 -0.36
CA LYS A 81 28.94 7.22 0.63
C LYS A 81 28.70 8.60 0.03
N SER A 82 27.66 9.31 0.50
CA SER A 82 27.56 10.76 0.31
C SER A 82 27.89 11.44 1.63
N GLY A 83 29.14 11.89 1.74
CA GLY A 83 29.55 12.88 2.72
C GLY A 83 29.15 14.26 2.21
N GLY A 84 28.48 15.04 3.05
CA GLY A 84 28.11 16.42 2.76
C GLY A 84 27.65 17.12 4.02
N ALA A 85 28.60 17.52 4.87
CA ALA A 85 28.38 18.51 5.91
C ALA A 85 28.39 19.90 5.29
N CYS A 86 27.45 20.76 5.64
CA CYS A 86 27.60 22.20 5.48
C CYS A 86 27.41 22.88 6.85
N CYS A 87 28.46 23.60 7.23
CA CYS A 87 28.46 24.65 8.24
C CYS A 87 28.03 25.97 7.60
#